data_AF-A0A090S4Y4-F1
#
_entry.id   AF-A0A090S4Y4-F1
#
_cell.length_a   1.000
_cell.length_b   1.000
_cell.length_c   1.000
_cell.angle_alpha   90.00
_cell.angle_beta   90.00
_cell.angle_gamma   90.00
#
_symmetry.space_group_name_H-M   'P 1'
#
loop_
_entity.id
_entity.type
_entity.pdbx_description
1 polymer ?
#
loop_
_entity_poly.entity_id
_entity_poly.type
_entity_poly.pdbx_seq_one_letter_code
_entity_poly.pdbx_strand_id
1 'polypeptide(L)'
;MTDTNYSLDDIRLRLNELDDQLLQLLSERRKLSIEVAKSKVETSKPVRDAAREQQLLVKLINNGKDKYELDAPYITKIFHTIIEDSVLLQQVYLQNLANPDQSRKPVARVAFLGAKALIPT
;
A
#
# COMPACT_ATOMS: atom_id res chain seq x y z
N MET A 1 -22.57 -33.99 5.96
CA MET A 1 -21.84 -32.78 6.37
C MET A 1 -22.87 -31.67 6.38
N THR A 2 -22.97 -30.92 7.47
CA THR A 2 -24.13 -30.06 7.77
C THR A 2 -24.21 -28.88 6.79
N ASP A 3 -25.18 -28.93 5.87
CA ASP A 3 -25.58 -27.78 5.05
C ASP A 3 -26.31 -26.78 5.95
N THR A 4 -25.55 -25.91 6.62
CA THR A 4 -26.09 -24.78 7.36
C THR A 4 -26.62 -23.78 6.33
N ASN A 5 -27.91 -23.84 6.04
CA ASN A 5 -28.60 -22.89 5.18
C ASN A 5 -28.70 -21.56 5.93
N TYR A 6 -27.64 -20.75 5.88
CA TYR A 6 -27.63 -19.41 6.44
C TYR A 6 -28.69 -18.56 5.74
N SER A 7 -29.49 -17.81 6.51
CA SER A 7 -30.37 -16.82 5.93
C SER A 7 -29.53 -15.77 5.18
N LEU A 8 -30.11 -15.16 4.14
CA LEU A 8 -29.46 -14.05 3.41
C LEU A 8 -28.95 -12.96 4.37
N ASP A 9 -29.68 -12.73 5.46
CA ASP A 9 -29.33 -11.73 6.46
C ASP A 9 -28.17 -12.18 7.35
N ASP A 10 -28.07 -13.47 7.69
CA ASP A 10 -26.95 -14.02 8.45
C ASP A 10 -25.65 -13.96 7.63
N ILE A 11 -25.73 -14.24 6.32
CA ILE A 11 -24.59 -14.12 5.40
C ILE A 11 -24.11 -12.67 5.35
N ARG A 12 -25.02 -11.71 5.25
CA ARG A 12 -24.68 -10.28 5.22
C ARG A 12 -24.04 -9.81 6.52
N LEU A 13 -24.58 -10.22 7.66
CA LEU A 13 -23.98 -9.93 8.97
C LEU A 13 -22.56 -10.48 9.05
N ARG A 14 -22.35 -11.72 8.61
CA ARG A 14 -21.02 -12.33 8.59
C ARG A 14 -20.06 -11.62 7.64
N LEU A 15 -20.56 -11.13 6.51
CA LEU A 15 -19.76 -10.37 5.54
C LEU A 15 -19.32 -9.01 6.14
N ASN A 16 -20.22 -8.31 6.82
CA ASN A 16 -19.88 -7.07 7.53
C ASN A 16 -18.81 -7.30 8.62
N GLU A 17 -18.91 -8.40 9.38
CA GLU A 17 -17.89 -8.75 10.39
C GLU A 17 -16.52 -9.01 9.75
N LEU A 18 -16.49 -9.66 8.58
CA LEU A 18 -15.26 -9.91 7.83
C LEU A 18 -14.67 -8.60 7.29
N ASP A 19 -15.50 -7.69 6.80
CA ASP A 19 -15.07 -6.39 6.31
C ASP A 19 -14.45 -5.55 7.44
N ASP A 20 -15.05 -5.55 8.64
CA ASP A 20 -14.47 -4.88 9.82
C ASP A 20 -13.12 -5.48 10.21
N GLN A 21 -12.97 -6.81 10.14
CA GLN A 21 -11.68 -7.48 10.40
C GLN A 21 -10.63 -7.11 9.35
N LEU A 22 -11.02 -7.02 8.07
CA LEU A 22 -10.11 -6.58 7.00
C LEU A 22 -9.64 -5.14 7.26
N LEU A 23 -10.54 -4.24 7.66
CA LEU A 23 -10.20 -2.86 8.00
C LEU A 23 -9.23 -2.81 9.20
N GLN A 24 -9.46 -3.62 10.23
CA GLN A 24 -8.57 -3.73 11.39
C GLN A 24 -7.17 -4.20 10.98
N LEU A 25 -7.07 -5.25 10.16
CA LEU A 25 -5.80 -5.79 9.67
C LEU A 25 -5.04 -4.78 8.80
N LEU A 26 -5.76 -4.06 7.92
CA LEU A 26 -5.17 -3.00 7.09
C LEU A 26 -4.63 -1.85 7.95
N SER A 27 -5.37 -1.45 8.99
CA SER A 27 -4.93 -0.43 9.95
C SER A 27 -3.67 -0.83 10.69
N GLU A 28 -3.60 -2.07 11.18
CA GLU A 28 -2.41 -2.61 11.84
C GLU A 28 -1.21 -2.66 10.89
N ARG A 29 -1.44 -3.14 9.65
CA ARG A 29 -0.40 -3.19 8.62
C ARG A 29 0.15 -1.80 8.29
N ARG A 30 -0.70 -0.76 8.26
CA ARG A 30 -0.26 0.64 8.09
C ARG A 30 0.64 1.10 9.24
N LYS A 31 0.28 0.80 10.49
CA LYS A 31 1.11 1.13 11.67
C LYS A 31 2.49 0.47 11.56
N LEU A 32 2.55 -0.82 11.24
CA LEU A 32 3.82 -1.53 11.05
C LEU A 32 4.64 -0.95 9.89
N SER A 33 3.99 -0.48 8.83
CA SER A 33 4.67 0.16 7.70
C SER A 33 5.36 1.48 8.09
N ILE A 34 4.80 2.24 9.05
CA ILE A 34 5.42 3.44 9.63
C ILE A 34 6.65 3.06 10.45
N GLU A 35 6.54 2.03 11.29
CA GLU A 35 7.68 1.55 12.10
C GLU A 35 8.84 1.07 11.22
N VAL A 36 8.53 0.41 10.09
CA VAL A 36 9.54 0.08 9.07
C VAL A 36 10.18 1.34 8.49
N ALA A 37 9.41 2.41 8.24
CA ALA A 37 9.96 3.70 7.80
C ALA A 37 10.94 4.28 8.83
N LYS A 38 10.54 4.33 10.11
CA LYS A 38 11.40 4.82 11.21
C LYS A 38 12.71 4.06 11.27
N SER A 39 12.66 2.73 11.25
CA SER A 39 13.85 1.88 11.25
C SER A 39 14.72 2.11 10.01
N LYS A 40 14.13 2.33 8.83
CA LYS A 40 14.88 2.66 7.61
C LYS A 40 15.61 4.01 7.71
N VAL A 41 15.04 5.02 8.38
CA VAL A 41 15.71 6.31 8.67
C VAL A 41 16.94 6.08 9.53
N GLU A 42 16.79 5.33 10.62
CA GLU A 42 17.89 5.01 11.53
C GLU A 42 19.01 4.22 10.85
N THR A 43 18.65 3.33 9.91
CA THR A 43 19.61 2.43 9.24
C THR A 43 20.12 2.96 7.88
N SER A 44 19.71 4.16 7.44
CA SER A 44 20.08 4.77 6.15
C SER A 44 19.88 3.87 4.90
N LYS A 45 18.89 2.97 4.94
CA LYS A 45 18.58 2.08 3.80
C LYS A 45 17.62 2.76 2.81
N PRO A 46 17.78 2.51 1.50
CA PRO A 46 16.87 3.08 0.50
C PRO A 46 15.42 2.63 0.75
N VAL A 47 14.49 3.58 0.61
CA VAL A 47 13.06 3.37 0.90
C VAL A 47 12.44 2.36 -0.07
N ARG A 48 12.91 2.35 -1.32
CA ARG A 48 12.38 1.52 -2.41
C ARG A 48 13.32 0.35 -2.71
N ASP A 49 12.83 -0.86 -2.50
CA ASP A 49 13.50 -2.12 -2.86
C ASP A 49 12.55 -2.96 -3.72
N ALA A 50 12.50 -2.61 -5.00
CA ALA A 50 11.55 -3.20 -5.95
C ALA A 50 11.74 -4.72 -6.12
N ALA A 51 12.99 -5.20 -6.02
CA ALA A 51 13.29 -6.63 -6.14
C ALA A 51 12.73 -7.40 -4.95
N ARG A 52 12.89 -6.88 -3.73
CA ARG A 52 12.31 -7.48 -2.53
C ARG A 52 10.79 -7.41 -2.53
N GLU A 53 10.19 -6.31 -2.97
CA GLU A 53 8.73 -6.17 -3.10
C GLU A 53 8.15 -7.20 -4.07
N GLN A 54 8.79 -7.41 -5.22
CA GLN A 54 8.40 -8.44 -6.18
C GLN A 54 8.49 -9.85 -5.59
N GLN A 55 9.57 -10.18 -4.88
CA GLN A 55 9.71 -11.48 -4.21
C GLN A 55 8.63 -11.72 -3.16
N LEU A 56 8.28 -10.68 -2.39
CA LEU A 56 7.22 -10.74 -1.39
C LEU A 56 5.85 -10.96 -2.04
N LEU A 57 5.58 -10.26 -3.14
CA LEU A 57 4.36 -10.42 -3.92
C LEU A 57 4.22 -11.84 -4.48
N VAL A 58 5.27 -12.40 -5.08
CA VAL A 58 5.28 -13.78 -5.58
C VAL A 58 4.98 -14.78 -4.47
N LYS A 59 5.58 -14.60 -3.29
CA LYS A 59 5.32 -15.46 -2.12
C LYS A 59 3.86 -15.36 -1.66
N LEU A 60 3.27 -14.16 -1.69
CA LEU A 60 1.86 -13.93 -1.34
C LEU A 60 0.91 -14.54 -2.37
N ILE A 61 1.23 -14.43 -3.65
CA ILE A 61 0.46 -15.06 -4.74
C ILE A 61 0.44 -16.57 -4.59
N ASN A 62 1.61 -17.20 -4.39
CA ASN A 62 1.69 -18.65 -4.20
C ASN A 62 0.92 -19.09 -2.94
N ASN A 63 1.11 -18.40 -1.81
CA ASN A 63 0.37 -18.71 -0.59
C ASN A 63 -1.15 -18.52 -0.75
N GLY A 64 -1.60 -17.47 -1.45
CA GLY A 64 -3.01 -17.22 -1.69
C GLY A 64 -3.65 -18.30 -2.56
N LYS A 65 -2.92 -18.74 -3.58
CA LYS A 65 -3.36 -19.82 -4.46
C LYS A 65 -3.41 -21.17 -3.74
N ASP A 66 -2.34 -21.52 -3.01
CA ASP A 66 -2.18 -22.86 -2.42
C ASP A 66 -3.01 -23.06 -1.14
N LYS A 67 -3.26 -21.99 -0.36
CA LYS A 67 -3.95 -22.10 0.93
C LYS A 67 -5.41 -21.64 0.92
N TYR A 68 -5.76 -20.72 0.02
CA TYR A 68 -7.05 -20.03 0.06
C TYR A 68 -7.81 -20.10 -1.27
N GLU A 69 -7.28 -20.83 -2.26
CA GLU A 69 -7.89 -21.00 -3.59
C GLU A 69 -8.21 -19.66 -4.29
N LEU A 70 -7.44 -18.63 -3.98
CA LEU A 70 -7.60 -17.29 -4.55
C LEU A 70 -6.87 -17.18 -5.89
N ASP A 71 -7.48 -16.48 -6.84
CA ASP A 71 -6.90 -16.27 -8.17
C ASP A 71 -5.68 -15.32 -8.12
N ALA A 72 -4.64 -15.64 -8.90
CA ALA A 72 -3.37 -14.92 -8.86
C ALA A 72 -3.47 -13.44 -9.28
N PRO A 73 -4.21 -13.06 -10.34
CA PRO A 73 -4.48 -11.67 -10.69
C PRO A 73 -5.23 -10.89 -9.60
N TYR A 74 -6.15 -11.54 -8.89
CA TYR A 74 -6.91 -10.93 -7.80
C TYR A 74 -5.98 -10.58 -6.62
N ILE A 75 -5.18 -11.55 -6.16
CA ILE A 75 -4.18 -11.35 -5.10
C ILE A 75 -3.20 -10.25 -5.51
N THR A 76 -2.68 -10.32 -6.74
CA THR A 76 -1.72 -9.35 -7.28
C THR A 76 -2.27 -7.93 -7.19
N LYS A 77 -3.51 -7.71 -7.64
CA LYS A 77 -4.13 -6.39 -7.64
C LYS A 77 -4.28 -5.84 -6.22
N ILE A 78 -4.79 -6.65 -5.29
CA ILE A 78 -4.99 -6.22 -3.90
C ILE A 78 -3.65 -5.89 -3.23
N PHE A 79 -2.68 -6.79 -3.30
CA PHE A 79 -1.41 -6.58 -2.62
C PHE A 79 -0.56 -5.49 -3.28
N HIS A 80 -0.69 -5.26 -4.58
CA HIS A 80 -0.06 -4.10 -5.23
C HIS A 80 -0.58 -2.80 -4.63
N THR A 81 -1.91 -2.62 -4.57
CA THR A 81 -2.53 -1.42 -3.96
C THR A 81 -2.12 -1.24 -2.50
N ILE A 82 -2.11 -2.33 -1.73
CA ILE A 82 -1.71 -2.30 -0.32
C ILE A 82 -0.23 -1.91 -0.14
N ILE A 83 0.66 -2.42 -0.99
CA ILE A 83 2.09 -2.07 -0.96
C ILE A 83 2.30 -0.61 -1.38
N GLU A 84 1.62 -0.16 -2.43
CA GLU A 84 1.69 1.22 -2.92
C GLU A 84 1.25 2.23 -1.85
N ASP A 85 0.11 1.98 -1.19
CA ASP A 85 -0.36 2.78 -0.05
C ASP A 85 0.69 2.87 1.06
N SER A 86 1.38 1.76 1.34
CA SER A 86 2.42 1.71 2.37
C SER A 86 3.65 2.55 1.99
N VAL A 87 4.08 2.48 0.73
CA VAL A 87 5.21 3.28 0.22
C VAL A 87 4.88 4.77 0.28
N LEU A 88 3.67 5.16 -0.14
CA LEU A 88 3.22 6.54 -0.07
C LEU A 88 3.19 7.05 1.37
N LEU A 89 2.66 6.24 2.29
CA LEU A 89 2.60 6.61 3.70
C LEU A 89 4.00 6.78 4.30
N GLN A 90 4.95 5.90 3.96
CA GLN A 90 6.36 6.04 4.35
C GLN A 90 6.97 7.34 3.79
N GLN A 91 6.71 7.67 2.52
CA GLN A 91 7.21 8.91 1.90
C GLN A 91 6.66 10.16 2.59
N VAL A 92 5.36 10.20 2.87
CA VAL A 92 4.72 11.32 3.60
C VAL A 92 5.35 11.49 4.98
N TYR A 93 5.59 10.39 5.69
CA TYR A 93 6.26 10.43 7.00
C TYR A 93 7.66 11.03 6.92
N LEU A 94 8.46 10.61 5.93
CA LEU A 94 9.82 11.15 5.71
C LEU A 94 9.81 12.63 5.29
N GLN A 95 8.86 13.04 4.43
CA GLN A 95 8.69 14.44 4.03
C GLN A 95 8.36 15.34 5.23
N ASN A 96 7.46 14.89 6.10
CA ASN A 96 7.10 15.63 7.32
C ASN A 96 8.28 15.78 8.28
N LEU A 97 9.15 14.76 8.38
CA LEU A 97 10.39 14.84 9.17
C LEU A 97 11.42 15.80 8.54
N ALA A 98 11.56 15.79 7.23
CA ALA A 98 12.52 16.63 6.51
C ALA A 98 12.09 18.12 6.52
N ASN A 99 10.79 18.40 6.50
CA ASN A 99 10.25 19.76 6.41
C ASN A 99 9.14 20.04 7.45
N PRO A 100 9.46 20.11 8.75
CA PRO A 100 8.46 20.35 9.79
C PRO A 100 7.70 21.69 9.63
N ASP A 101 8.31 22.70 9.02
CA ASP A 101 7.71 24.04 8.78
C ASP A 101 6.85 24.13 7.50
N GLN A 102 6.96 23.18 6.56
CA GLN A 102 6.20 23.21 5.29
C GLN A 102 4.84 22.52 5.35
N SER A 103 4.55 21.77 6.41
CA SER A 103 3.24 21.13 6.66
C SER A 103 2.06 22.11 6.72
N ARG A 104 2.33 23.43 6.69
CA ARG A 104 1.34 24.52 6.65
C ARG A 104 1.23 25.26 5.30
N LYS A 105 2.03 24.92 4.28
CA LYS A 105 1.99 25.64 2.99
C LYS A 105 1.61 24.70 1.84
N PRO A 106 0.66 25.08 0.98
CA PRO A 106 0.19 24.25 -0.11
C PRO A 106 1.34 23.91 -1.05
N VAL A 107 1.43 22.62 -1.41
CA VAL A 107 2.47 22.02 -2.24
C VAL A 107 2.64 22.81 -3.53
N ALA A 108 3.76 23.52 -3.67
CA ALA A 108 4.08 24.26 -4.89
C ALA A 108 4.28 23.26 -6.03
N ARG A 109 3.40 23.29 -7.02
CA ARG A 109 3.58 22.57 -8.29
C ARG A 109 4.48 23.42 -9.19
N VAL A 110 5.70 22.95 -9.42
CA VAL A 110 6.58 23.52 -10.44
C VAL A 110 6.30 22.85 -11.78
N ALA A 111 5.90 23.63 -12.77
CA ALA A 111 5.82 23.19 -14.17
C ALA A 111 7.11 23.65 -14.88
N PHE A 112 7.81 22.71 -15.49
CA PHE A 112 9.02 22.98 -16.27
C PHE A 112 8.63 23.22 -17.73
N LEU A 113 8.70 24.47 -18.20
CA LEU A 113 8.49 24.83 -19.60
C LEU A 113 9.83 24.76 -20.33
N GLY A 114 10.04 23.70 -21.11
CA GLY A 114 11.25 23.51 -21.91
C GLY A 114 11.54 24.72 -22.80
N ALA A 115 12.81 25.11 -22.88
CA ALA A 115 13.26 26.25 -23.67
C ALA A 115 12.83 26.08 -25.14
N LYS A 116 12.07 27.06 -25.63
CA LYS A 116 11.66 27.15 -27.03
C LYS A 116 12.90 27.37 -27.89
N ALA A 117 13.25 26.37 -28.70
CA ALA A 117 14.26 26.51 -29.74
C ALA A 117 13.80 27.59 -30.74
N LEU A 118 14.58 28.66 -30.89
CA LEU A 118 14.42 29.64 -31.95
C LEU A 118 15.25 29.16 -33.15
N ILE A 119 14.58 28.87 -34.26
CA ILE A 119 15.21 28.51 -35.54
C ILE A 119 15.71 29.82 -36.18
N PRO A 120 16.97 29.92 -36.65
CA PRO A 120 17.43 31.12 -37.34
C PRO A 120 16.89 31.13 -38.78
N THR A 121 16.39 32.28 -39.22
CA THR A 121 16.14 32.59 -40.65
C THR A 121 17.36 33.22 -41.26
#